data_AF-A0A395W3T0-F1
#
_entry.id   AF-A0A395W3T0-F1
#
_cell.length_a   1.000
_cell.length_b   1.000
_cell.length_c   1.000
_cell.angle_alpha   90.00
_cell.angle_beta   90.00
_cell.angle_gamma   90.00
#
_symmetry.space_group_name_H-M   'P 1'
#
loop_
_entity.id
_entity.type
_entity.pdbx_description
1 polymer ?
#
loop_
_entity_poly.entity_id
_entity_poly.type
_entity_poly.pdbx_seq_one_letter_code
_entity_poly.pdbx_strand_id
1 'polypeptide(L)'
;MQKRTTNYSFQKFGDVFYSVNHNAGHLIDYVENDFKITNKSFDSFYYSSDPVYLDTKSGIIMLVVSKDGKRFEEYVIHRVVRLKPDIYFNYVSISRESVLQIHYSSHGMNQKMMQNPYTYQALVSRMNLKEIFTCFYQVRKSNYIFPGETHDYYELTYIDHGTLDTTVDGQKYRLQKYDLILYYPGQFHTQSTDDQSTCSYLTITFDMDNKLPGDLKNRVFHTHKDIYQVLSEFMKFIQSDGHLNSEMVLLYLKQILILLYQFDDESQEQQSITANPMQEHYESTLLNEILVFINNNVYKQFTVEDLCMKFSISRSSLQNLFKSNIHITPKQYISNVKLNQAKIMIHEHNQTISEISDILGFTSIHYFSRKFKLQYGISPTDYAKSISQ
;
A
#
# COMPACT_ATOMS: atom_id res chain seq x y z
N MET A 1 7.24 17.89 -16.61
CA MET A 1 6.13 18.76 -16.16
C MET A 1 5.64 19.58 -17.35
N GLN A 2 4.34 19.67 -17.60
CA GLN A 2 3.78 20.39 -18.76
C GLN A 2 4.10 21.90 -18.68
N LYS A 3 4.41 22.53 -19.81
CA LYS A 3 4.66 23.98 -19.89
C LYS A 3 3.34 24.72 -20.04
N ARG A 4 3.25 25.93 -19.47
CA ARG A 4 2.14 26.87 -19.72
C ARG A 4 2.56 27.89 -20.77
N THR A 5 1.61 28.49 -21.48
CA THR A 5 1.89 29.55 -22.47
C THR A 5 2.58 30.80 -21.88
N THR A 6 2.55 31.01 -20.56
CA THR A 6 3.29 32.09 -19.86
C THR A 6 4.77 31.77 -19.66
N ASN A 7 5.19 30.54 -19.97
CA ASN A 7 6.60 30.17 -19.93
C ASN A 7 7.39 30.99 -20.97
N TYR A 8 8.55 31.52 -20.59
CA TYR A 8 9.40 32.35 -21.46
C TYR A 8 9.68 31.71 -22.83
N SER A 9 9.82 30.39 -22.91
CA SER A 9 10.05 29.68 -24.17
C SER A 9 8.92 29.85 -25.19
N PHE A 10 7.71 30.22 -24.77
CA PHE A 10 6.56 30.44 -25.66
C PHE A 10 6.67 31.75 -26.46
N GLN A 11 7.42 32.75 -25.98
CA GLN A 11 7.51 34.10 -26.59
C GLN A 11 8.00 34.07 -28.05
N LYS A 12 8.68 33.00 -28.46
CA LYS A 12 9.12 32.78 -29.83
C LYS A 12 7.98 32.41 -30.81
N PHE A 13 6.81 32.01 -30.29
CA PHE A 13 5.61 31.63 -31.04
C PHE A 13 4.49 32.67 -30.89
N GLY A 14 4.37 33.33 -29.75
CA GLY A 14 3.24 34.21 -29.49
C GLY A 14 3.36 34.98 -28.18
N ASP A 15 2.32 35.75 -27.90
CA ASP A 15 2.15 36.57 -26.69
C ASP A 15 0.93 36.10 -25.91
N VAL A 16 0.85 36.45 -24.63
CA VAL A 16 -0.23 36.02 -23.73
C VAL A 16 -0.85 37.22 -23.02
N PHE A 17 -2.17 37.27 -22.97
CA PHE A 17 -2.98 38.38 -22.45
C PHE A 17 -4.01 37.89 -21.43
N TYR A 18 -4.54 38.81 -20.63
CA TYR A 18 -5.63 38.50 -19.68
C TYR A 18 -7.00 38.43 -20.37
N SER A 19 -7.20 39.20 -21.44
CA SER A 19 -8.44 39.22 -22.22
C SER A 19 -8.16 39.70 -23.64
N VAL A 20 -9.06 39.38 -24.57
CA VAL A 20 -9.08 39.99 -25.90
C VAL A 20 -9.66 41.41 -25.75
N ASN A 21 -8.89 42.43 -26.12
CA ASN A 21 -9.38 43.81 -26.11
C ASN A 21 -10.10 44.12 -27.43
N HIS A 22 -11.41 43.92 -27.48
CA HIS A 22 -12.24 44.14 -28.66
C HIS A 22 -12.36 45.63 -29.07
N ASN A 23 -11.97 46.57 -28.20
CA ASN A 23 -12.09 48.01 -28.45
C ASN A 23 -10.88 48.64 -29.14
N ALA A 24 -9.79 47.90 -29.31
CA ALA A 24 -8.70 48.32 -30.20
C ALA A 24 -9.07 47.84 -31.59
N GLY A 25 -9.33 48.74 -32.56
CA GLY A 25 -9.86 48.47 -33.91
C GLY A 25 -9.03 47.56 -34.84
N HIS A 26 -8.26 46.61 -34.29
CA HIS A 26 -7.41 45.63 -34.96
C HIS A 26 -8.12 44.30 -35.29
N LEU A 27 -9.37 44.09 -34.86
CA LEU A 27 -10.13 42.84 -35.06
C LEU A 27 -11.37 43.00 -35.95
N ILE A 28 -11.53 44.13 -36.65
CA ILE A 28 -12.74 44.45 -37.45
C ILE A 28 -12.95 43.43 -38.59
N ASP A 29 -11.86 42.88 -39.15
CA ASP A 29 -11.89 41.88 -40.22
C ASP A 29 -11.64 40.44 -39.72
N TYR A 30 -11.82 40.18 -38.42
CA TYR A 30 -11.61 38.85 -37.83
C TYR A 30 -12.93 38.10 -37.64
N VAL A 31 -12.87 36.80 -37.89
CA VAL A 31 -13.95 35.85 -37.61
C VAL A 31 -13.73 35.24 -36.23
N GLU A 32 -14.77 35.27 -35.40
CA GLU A 32 -14.81 34.63 -34.10
C GLU A 32 -15.64 33.35 -34.18
N ASN A 33 -15.05 32.22 -33.76
CA ASN A 33 -15.75 30.93 -33.70
C ASN A 33 -15.42 30.17 -32.43
N ASP A 34 -16.44 29.56 -31.84
CA ASP A 34 -16.31 28.65 -30.70
C ASP A 34 -16.27 27.20 -31.17
N PHE A 35 -15.22 26.48 -30.80
CA PHE A 35 -15.02 25.07 -31.12
C PHE A 35 -15.15 24.23 -29.87
N LYS A 36 -16.07 23.27 -29.89
CA LYS A 36 -16.12 22.18 -28.91
C LYS A 36 -15.13 21.09 -29.32
N ILE A 37 -14.21 20.77 -28.40
CA ILE A 37 -13.06 19.91 -28.65
C ILE A 37 -13.13 18.73 -27.68
N THR A 38 -13.14 17.52 -28.23
CA THR A 38 -13.05 16.27 -27.46
C THR A 38 -11.90 15.38 -27.94
N ASN A 39 -11.32 15.69 -29.11
CA ASN A 39 -10.22 14.94 -29.69
C ASN A 39 -8.95 15.07 -28.85
N LYS A 40 -8.19 13.97 -28.83
CA LYS A 40 -6.87 13.84 -28.18
C LYS A 40 -5.73 13.78 -29.20
N SER A 41 -6.05 13.82 -30.47
CA SER A 41 -5.12 13.70 -31.58
C SER A 41 -5.53 14.58 -32.77
N PHE A 42 -4.56 14.85 -33.63
CA PHE A 42 -4.73 15.49 -34.93
C PHE A 42 -3.57 15.11 -35.86
N ASP A 43 -3.74 15.28 -37.17
CA ASP A 43 -2.79 14.90 -38.21
C ASP A 43 -2.35 16.07 -39.11
N SER A 44 -2.85 17.28 -38.87
CA SER A 44 -2.47 18.49 -39.60
C SER A 44 -2.21 19.68 -38.66
N PHE A 45 -1.40 20.63 -39.08
CA PHE A 45 -1.32 21.95 -38.47
C PHE A 45 -2.19 22.96 -39.22
N TYR A 46 -2.78 23.89 -38.49
CA TYR A 46 -3.26 25.17 -39.02
C TYR A 46 -2.12 26.18 -39.08
N TYR A 47 -2.19 27.14 -40.00
CA TYR A 47 -1.34 28.34 -39.99
C TYR A 47 -2.04 29.49 -40.72
N SER A 48 -1.67 30.73 -40.39
CA SER A 48 -2.16 31.91 -41.09
C SER A 48 -1.04 32.94 -41.21
N SER A 49 -1.07 33.74 -42.27
CA SER A 49 -0.17 34.88 -42.45
C SER A 49 -0.59 36.10 -41.61
N ASP A 50 -1.74 36.02 -40.95
CA ASP A 50 -2.19 36.97 -39.93
C ASP A 50 -2.07 36.36 -38.52
N PRO A 51 -1.96 37.19 -37.46
CA PRO A 51 -2.01 36.69 -36.07
C PRO A 51 -3.30 35.91 -35.79
N VAL A 52 -3.23 34.89 -34.93
CA VAL A 52 -4.40 34.11 -34.49
C VAL A 52 -4.54 34.22 -32.99
N TYR A 53 -5.75 34.50 -32.51
CA TYR A 53 -6.03 34.57 -31.08
C TYR A 53 -6.79 33.32 -30.63
N LEU A 54 -6.35 32.75 -29.50
CA LEU A 54 -6.90 31.54 -28.91
C LEU A 54 -7.31 31.85 -27.48
N ASP A 55 -8.58 31.58 -27.15
CA ASP A 55 -9.13 31.80 -25.81
C ASP A 55 -9.90 30.58 -25.33
N THR A 56 -9.41 29.95 -24.26
CA THR A 56 -10.05 28.77 -23.66
C THR A 56 -11.22 29.21 -22.80
N LYS A 57 -12.45 29.00 -23.27
CA LYS A 57 -13.67 29.32 -22.51
C LYS A 57 -13.97 28.28 -21.42
N SER A 58 -13.68 27.01 -21.68
CA SER A 58 -13.83 25.94 -20.70
C SER A 58 -12.92 24.75 -20.98
N GLY A 59 -12.64 23.95 -19.94
CA GLY A 59 -11.75 22.79 -20.02
C GLY A 59 -10.27 23.17 -20.04
N ILE A 60 -9.42 22.18 -20.30
CA ILE A 60 -7.96 22.34 -20.37
C ILE A 60 -7.53 21.98 -21.77
N ILE A 61 -6.80 22.87 -22.45
CA ILE A 61 -6.39 22.69 -23.84
C ILE A 61 -4.87 22.65 -23.93
N MET A 62 -4.37 21.62 -24.62
CA MET A 62 -2.98 21.57 -25.05
C MET A 62 -2.87 22.24 -26.42
N LEU A 63 -2.06 23.29 -26.50
CA LEU A 63 -1.64 23.93 -27.72
C LEU A 63 -0.31 23.33 -28.17
N VAL A 64 -0.27 22.88 -29.42
CA VAL A 64 0.93 22.36 -30.07
C VAL A 64 1.35 23.36 -31.13
N VAL A 65 2.55 23.93 -31.01
CA VAL A 65 3.07 24.97 -31.92
C VAL A 65 4.38 24.56 -32.57
N SER A 66 4.60 24.99 -33.80
CA SER A 66 5.81 24.72 -34.59
C SER A 66 6.17 25.91 -35.49
N LYS A 67 7.48 26.14 -35.69
CA LYS A 67 7.96 27.16 -36.65
C LYS A 67 8.15 26.61 -38.06
N ASP A 68 8.38 25.31 -38.20
CA ASP A 68 8.72 24.66 -39.48
C ASP A 68 7.66 23.63 -39.93
N GLY A 69 6.68 23.34 -39.08
CA GLY A 69 5.67 22.31 -39.26
C GLY A 69 6.24 20.89 -39.14
N LYS A 70 7.44 20.72 -38.57
CA LYS A 70 8.10 19.42 -38.34
C LYS A 70 8.34 19.18 -36.86
N ARG A 71 9.02 20.11 -36.18
CA ARG A 71 9.30 20.04 -34.74
C ARG A 71 8.32 20.91 -33.99
N PHE A 72 7.68 20.37 -32.96
CA PHE A 72 6.68 21.09 -32.19
C PHE A 72 6.99 21.14 -30.70
N GLU A 73 6.38 22.11 -30.04
CA GLU A 73 6.37 22.28 -28.59
C GLU A 73 4.95 22.37 -28.06
N GLU A 74 4.76 21.87 -26.85
CA GLU A 74 3.45 21.74 -26.20
C GLU A 74 3.30 22.75 -25.07
N TYR A 75 2.15 23.42 -25.02
CA TYR A 75 1.83 24.40 -24.01
C TYR A 75 0.35 24.32 -23.60
N VAL A 76 0.08 24.32 -22.30
CA VAL A 76 -1.29 24.45 -21.79
C VAL A 76 -1.75 25.90 -21.92
N ILE A 77 -2.85 26.12 -22.64
CA ILE A 77 -3.52 27.42 -22.72
C ILE A 77 -4.27 27.67 -21.41
N HIS A 78 -3.93 28.77 -20.73
CA HIS A 78 -4.56 29.17 -19.47
C HIS A 78 -4.95 30.65 -19.44
N ARG A 79 -4.76 31.33 -20.58
CA ARG A 79 -4.95 32.76 -20.84
C ARG A 79 -5.13 32.94 -22.34
N VAL A 80 -5.60 34.11 -22.76
CA VAL A 80 -5.68 34.47 -24.18
C VAL A 80 -4.30 34.44 -24.79
N VAL A 81 -4.12 33.69 -25.86
CA VAL A 81 -2.87 33.57 -26.62
C VAL A 81 -3.04 34.30 -27.94
N ARG A 82 -2.05 35.11 -28.33
CA ARG A 82 -1.90 35.58 -29.71
C ARG A 82 -0.70 34.87 -30.33
N LEU A 83 -0.95 34.03 -31.32
CA LEU A 83 0.11 33.46 -32.16
C LEU A 83 0.59 34.49 -33.17
N LYS A 84 1.91 34.51 -33.39
CA LYS A 84 2.52 35.30 -34.46
C LYS A 84 2.13 34.71 -35.83
N PRO A 85 2.17 35.52 -36.90
CA PRO A 85 2.05 35.02 -38.27
C PRO A 85 2.95 33.84 -38.57
N ASP A 86 2.47 32.96 -39.45
CA ASP A 86 3.15 31.80 -40.01
C ASP A 86 3.60 30.74 -38.98
N ILE A 87 3.12 30.84 -37.74
CA ILE A 87 3.27 29.77 -36.75
C ILE A 87 2.26 28.66 -37.05
N TYR A 88 2.79 27.46 -37.24
CA TYR A 88 1.98 26.25 -37.33
C TYR A 88 1.46 25.92 -35.95
N PHE A 89 0.16 25.65 -35.84
CA PHE A 89 -0.45 25.28 -34.58
C PHE A 89 -1.61 24.30 -34.75
N ASN A 90 -1.86 23.51 -33.73
CA ASN A 90 -3.13 22.83 -33.54
C ASN A 90 -3.30 22.58 -32.05
N TYR A 91 -4.44 22.03 -31.65
CA TYR A 91 -4.81 21.89 -30.26
C TYR A 91 -5.60 20.61 -30.03
N VAL A 92 -5.54 20.13 -28.79
CA VAL A 92 -6.35 19.01 -28.32
C VAL A 92 -6.90 19.32 -26.94
N SER A 93 -8.02 18.71 -26.60
CA SER A 93 -8.54 18.78 -25.24
C SER A 93 -7.71 17.88 -24.33
N ILE A 94 -7.31 18.34 -23.15
CA ILE A 94 -6.75 17.52 -22.07
C ILE A 94 -7.89 17.00 -21.18
N SER A 95 -8.89 17.84 -20.88
CA SER A 95 -10.12 17.44 -20.18
C SER A 95 -11.03 16.58 -21.05
N ARG A 96 -12.15 16.08 -20.52
CA ARG A 96 -13.11 15.27 -21.31
C ARG A 96 -13.66 16.05 -22.51
N GLU A 97 -13.93 17.33 -22.29
CA GLU A 97 -14.36 18.30 -23.30
C GLU A 97 -13.70 19.64 -22.99
N SER A 98 -13.45 20.45 -24.02
CA SER A 98 -13.03 21.84 -23.91
C SER A 98 -13.73 22.71 -24.94
N VAL A 99 -13.88 24.00 -24.64
CA VAL A 99 -14.36 25.00 -25.59
C VAL A 99 -13.23 25.98 -25.85
N LEU A 100 -12.80 26.05 -27.11
CA LEU A 100 -11.81 27.00 -27.59
C LEU A 100 -12.50 28.01 -28.49
N GLN A 101 -12.36 29.28 -28.14
CA GLN A 101 -12.68 30.35 -29.05
C GLN A 101 -11.45 30.72 -29.85
N ILE A 102 -11.60 30.84 -31.17
CA ILE A 102 -10.54 31.24 -32.08
C ILE A 102 -10.96 32.50 -32.81
N HIS A 103 -10.07 33.50 -32.82
CA HIS A 103 -10.18 34.68 -33.66
C HIS A 103 -9.10 34.62 -34.72
N TYR A 104 -9.49 34.59 -35.99
CA TYR A 104 -8.59 34.58 -37.15
C TYR A 104 -9.10 35.54 -38.22
N SER A 105 -8.22 36.02 -39.10
CA SER A 105 -8.61 36.97 -40.14
C SER A 105 -9.60 36.35 -41.14
N SER A 106 -10.38 37.21 -41.80
CA SER A 106 -11.31 36.81 -42.87
C SER A 106 -10.64 36.12 -44.07
N HIS A 107 -9.31 36.22 -44.22
CA HIS A 107 -8.52 35.43 -45.17
C HIS A 107 -8.50 33.92 -44.85
N GLY A 108 -8.95 33.54 -43.65
CA GLY A 108 -9.01 32.15 -43.22
C GLY A 108 -7.69 31.61 -42.68
N MET A 109 -7.66 30.28 -42.49
CA MET A 109 -6.49 29.55 -42.05
C MET A 109 -6.17 28.45 -43.06
N ASN A 110 -4.89 28.25 -43.32
CA ASN A 110 -4.40 27.16 -44.15
C ASN A 110 -4.13 25.92 -43.29
N GLN A 111 -4.05 24.76 -43.94
CA GLN A 111 -3.69 23.49 -43.30
C GLN A 111 -2.46 22.86 -43.95
N LYS A 112 -1.62 22.21 -43.14
CA LYS A 112 -0.47 21.43 -43.57
C LYS A 112 -0.47 20.08 -42.88
N MET A 113 -0.49 18.99 -43.66
CA MET A 113 -0.41 17.64 -43.13
C MET A 113 0.92 17.39 -42.41
N MET A 114 0.85 16.70 -41.28
CA MET A 114 2.02 16.26 -40.51
C MET A 114 2.57 14.95 -41.09
N GLN A 115 3.88 14.75 -40.94
CA GLN A 115 4.49 13.46 -41.25
C GLN A 115 4.07 12.38 -40.26
N ASN A 116 3.95 12.74 -38.98
CA ASN A 116 3.49 11.88 -37.90
C ASN A 116 2.36 12.60 -37.16
N PRO A 117 1.17 12.00 -37.00
CA PRO A 117 0.09 12.58 -36.22
C PRO A 117 0.50 12.83 -34.78
N TYR A 118 -0.09 13.86 -34.19
CA TYR A 118 0.04 14.16 -32.77
C TYR A 118 -1.01 13.38 -31.97
N THR A 119 -0.62 12.83 -30.82
CA THR A 119 -1.56 12.27 -29.83
C THR A 119 -1.12 12.64 -28.43
N TYR A 120 -2.02 13.26 -27.66
CA TYR A 120 -1.78 13.61 -26.28
C TYR A 120 -1.58 12.37 -25.41
N GLN A 121 -0.46 12.33 -24.70
CA GLN A 121 -0.10 11.25 -23.79
C GLN A 121 -0.49 11.62 -22.35
N ALA A 122 -1.60 11.06 -21.87
CA ALA A 122 -2.04 11.24 -20.49
C ALA A 122 -1.15 10.46 -19.50
N LEU A 123 -0.94 11.00 -18.31
CA LEU A 123 -0.34 10.24 -17.20
C LEU A 123 -1.42 9.32 -16.62
N VAL A 124 -1.27 8.02 -16.85
CA VAL A 124 -2.20 6.99 -16.39
C VAL A 124 -1.47 5.94 -15.56
N SER A 125 -2.18 5.33 -14.63
CA SER A 125 -1.65 4.21 -13.86
C SER A 125 -1.49 2.99 -14.77
N ARG A 126 -0.29 2.40 -14.79
CA ARG A 126 0.02 1.17 -15.53
C ARG A 126 0.03 -0.08 -14.67
N MET A 127 -0.14 0.06 -13.35
CA MET A 127 -0.27 -1.05 -12.41
C MET A 127 -1.40 -0.71 -11.44
N ASN A 128 -2.51 -1.42 -11.58
CA ASN A 128 -3.73 -1.17 -10.83
C ASN A 128 -3.94 -2.34 -9.86
N LEU A 129 -3.44 -2.14 -8.64
CA LEU A 129 -3.73 -3.01 -7.52
C LEU A 129 -5.21 -2.84 -7.16
N LYS A 130 -5.95 -3.94 -7.22
CA LYS A 130 -7.39 -3.95 -7.00
C LYS A 130 -7.71 -4.15 -5.53
N GLU A 131 -7.17 -5.21 -4.94
CA GLU A 131 -7.41 -5.55 -3.53
C GLU A 131 -6.29 -6.45 -2.97
N ILE A 132 -6.14 -6.45 -1.65
CA ILE A 132 -5.33 -7.41 -0.90
C ILE A 132 -6.30 -8.37 -0.23
N PHE A 133 -6.16 -9.67 -0.49
CA PHE A 133 -7.03 -10.68 0.10
C PHE A 133 -6.60 -11.02 1.52
N THR A 134 -5.32 -11.36 1.69
CA THR A 134 -4.77 -11.74 2.98
C THR A 134 -3.33 -11.28 3.14
N CYS A 135 -2.95 -11.06 4.39
CA CYS A 135 -1.58 -10.73 4.77
C CYS A 135 -1.25 -11.46 6.07
N PHE A 136 -0.31 -12.40 6.01
CA PHE A 136 0.07 -13.23 7.15
C PHE A 136 1.57 -13.19 7.39
N TYR A 137 1.95 -12.87 8.62
CA TYR A 137 3.31 -13.13 9.10
C TYR A 137 3.33 -14.49 9.78
N GLN A 138 4.20 -15.38 9.32
CA GLN A 138 4.27 -16.76 9.78
C GLN A 138 5.67 -17.07 10.33
N VAL A 139 5.71 -17.93 11.35
CA VAL A 139 6.95 -18.53 11.85
C VAL A 139 6.86 -20.03 11.69
N ARG A 140 7.77 -20.61 10.91
CA ARG A 140 7.87 -22.04 10.66
C ARG A 140 9.11 -22.61 11.33
N LYS A 141 8.92 -23.77 11.97
CA LYS A 141 10.03 -24.54 12.55
C LYS A 141 10.87 -25.17 11.44
N SER A 142 12.02 -25.73 11.80
CA SER A 142 12.79 -26.58 10.90
C SER A 142 11.98 -27.82 10.46
N ASN A 143 12.28 -28.33 9.27
CA ASN A 143 11.56 -29.44 8.61
C ASN A 143 10.07 -29.17 8.35
N TYR A 144 9.66 -27.91 8.25
CA TYR A 144 8.32 -27.57 7.77
C TYR A 144 8.22 -27.93 6.29
N ILE A 145 7.08 -28.51 5.91
CA ILE A 145 6.76 -28.84 4.52
C ILE A 145 5.34 -28.39 4.24
N PHE A 146 5.21 -27.53 3.24
CA PHE A 146 3.97 -27.21 2.57
C PHE A 146 3.92 -27.95 1.23
N PRO A 147 2.97 -28.89 1.03
CA PRO A 147 2.93 -29.74 -0.16
C PRO A 147 2.68 -28.96 -1.46
N GLY A 148 2.17 -27.73 -1.34
CA GLY A 148 2.01 -26.79 -2.43
C GLY A 148 0.56 -26.53 -2.80
N GLU A 149 0.37 -25.48 -3.60
CA GLU A 149 -0.94 -25.05 -4.09
C GLU A 149 -0.84 -24.31 -5.43
N THR A 150 -1.99 -24.04 -6.03
CA THR A 150 -2.15 -23.15 -7.18
C THR A 150 -3.36 -22.27 -6.92
N HIS A 151 -3.21 -20.98 -7.18
CA HIS A 151 -4.27 -19.99 -7.01
C HIS A 151 -4.34 -19.05 -8.22
N ASP A 152 -5.46 -18.34 -8.37
CA ASP A 152 -5.75 -17.41 -9.46
C ASP A 152 -5.40 -15.95 -9.15
N TYR A 153 -4.76 -15.70 -8.00
CA TYR A 153 -4.28 -14.39 -7.56
C TYR A 153 -2.75 -14.32 -7.47
N TYR A 154 -2.22 -13.13 -7.17
CA TYR A 154 -0.79 -12.95 -6.92
C TYR A 154 -0.46 -13.21 -5.45
N GLU A 155 0.74 -13.73 -5.19
CA GLU A 155 1.28 -13.86 -3.84
C GLU A 155 2.71 -13.30 -3.80
N LEU A 156 2.99 -12.43 -2.83
CA LEU A 156 4.32 -11.93 -2.50
C LEU A 156 4.77 -12.55 -1.17
N THR A 157 5.91 -13.24 -1.19
CA THR A 157 6.57 -13.71 0.03
C THR A 157 7.84 -12.90 0.30
N TYR A 158 8.00 -12.44 1.54
CA TYR A 158 9.20 -11.75 2.04
C TYR A 158 9.79 -12.51 3.23
N ILE A 159 11.09 -12.78 3.24
CA ILE A 159 11.76 -13.45 4.36
C ILE A 159 12.32 -12.42 5.35
N ASP A 160 11.83 -12.46 6.58
CA ASP A 160 12.33 -11.62 7.67
C ASP A 160 13.48 -12.29 8.43
N HIS A 161 13.40 -13.60 8.67
CA HIS A 161 14.45 -14.37 9.32
C HIS A 161 14.56 -15.79 8.78
N GLY A 162 15.77 -16.35 8.86
CA GLY A 162 16.06 -17.71 8.42
C GLY A 162 16.07 -17.83 6.90
N THR A 163 15.63 -18.99 6.42
CA THR A 163 15.68 -19.34 5.01
C THR A 163 14.45 -20.17 4.62
N LEU A 164 14.00 -20.02 3.38
CA LEU A 164 12.86 -20.74 2.83
C LEU A 164 13.23 -21.34 1.49
N ASP A 165 13.00 -22.64 1.31
CA ASP A 165 13.08 -23.30 0.01
C ASP A 165 11.68 -23.31 -0.61
N THR A 166 11.58 -22.92 -1.88
CA THR A 166 10.33 -22.97 -2.66
C THR A 166 10.58 -23.60 -4.02
N THR A 167 9.58 -24.31 -4.53
CA THR A 167 9.58 -24.82 -5.92
C THR A 167 8.43 -24.15 -6.63
N VAL A 168 8.67 -23.54 -7.80
CA VAL A 168 7.64 -22.88 -8.62
C VAL A 168 7.67 -23.51 -10.01
N ASP A 169 6.54 -24.09 -10.45
CA ASP A 169 6.42 -24.79 -11.74
C ASP A 169 7.57 -25.79 -11.99
N GLY A 170 8.05 -26.46 -10.93
CA GLY A 170 9.14 -27.43 -10.97
C GLY A 170 10.56 -26.86 -10.83
N GLN A 171 10.74 -25.54 -10.85
CA GLN A 171 12.02 -24.88 -10.62
C GLN A 171 12.22 -24.54 -9.14
N LYS A 172 13.39 -24.88 -8.58
CA LYS A 172 13.71 -24.63 -7.17
C LYS A 172 14.36 -23.27 -6.96
N TYR A 173 13.99 -22.61 -5.86
CA TYR A 173 14.54 -21.36 -5.38
C TYR A 173 14.81 -21.48 -3.88
N ARG A 174 15.90 -20.88 -3.43
CA ARG A 174 16.24 -20.71 -2.01
C ARG A 174 16.19 -19.22 -1.71
N LEU A 175 15.33 -18.83 -0.78
CA LEU A 175 15.25 -17.48 -0.26
C LEU A 175 16.00 -17.41 1.07
N GLN A 176 16.76 -16.33 1.24
CA GLN A 176 17.46 -15.97 2.45
C GLN A 176 16.80 -14.78 3.12
N LYS A 177 17.29 -14.40 4.30
CA LYS A 177 16.87 -13.19 4.99
C LYS A 177 16.90 -11.98 4.04
N TYR A 178 15.78 -11.26 4.02
CA TYR A 178 15.50 -10.11 3.16
C TYR A 178 15.28 -10.43 1.69
N ASP A 179 15.04 -11.68 1.32
CA ASP A 179 14.63 -11.99 -0.04
C ASP A 179 13.11 -11.93 -0.21
N LEU A 180 12.69 -11.63 -1.44
CA LEU A 180 11.32 -11.55 -1.92
C LEU A 180 11.13 -12.49 -3.11
N ILE A 181 9.94 -13.07 -3.25
CA ILE A 181 9.51 -13.76 -4.48
C ILE A 181 8.04 -13.48 -4.74
N LEU A 182 7.68 -13.38 -6.03
CA LEU A 182 6.30 -13.24 -6.50
C LEU A 182 5.84 -14.53 -7.18
N TYR A 183 4.72 -15.08 -6.74
CA TYR A 183 4.00 -16.15 -7.41
C TYR A 183 2.84 -15.55 -8.23
N TYR A 184 2.79 -15.88 -9.51
CA TYR A 184 1.76 -15.39 -10.43
C TYR A 184 0.52 -16.29 -10.41
N PRO A 185 -0.65 -15.75 -10.80
CA PRO A 185 -1.85 -16.55 -11.05
C PRO A 185 -1.56 -17.78 -11.92
N GLY A 186 -1.98 -18.95 -11.43
CA GLY A 186 -1.83 -20.24 -12.11
C GLY A 186 -0.48 -20.94 -11.92
N GLN A 187 0.46 -20.37 -11.15
CA GLN A 187 1.70 -21.07 -10.82
C GLN A 187 1.49 -22.05 -9.67
N PHE A 188 1.98 -23.27 -9.83
CA PHE A 188 2.06 -24.21 -8.71
C PHE A 188 3.31 -23.93 -7.92
N HIS A 189 3.18 -23.76 -6.60
CA HIS A 189 4.34 -23.54 -5.74
C HIS A 189 4.28 -24.34 -4.44
N THR A 190 5.45 -24.70 -3.89
CA THR A 190 5.62 -25.43 -2.62
C THR A 190 6.49 -24.63 -1.66
N GLN A 191 6.46 -24.90 -0.36
CA GLN A 191 7.38 -24.25 0.59
C GLN A 191 7.95 -25.27 1.58
N SER A 192 9.22 -25.12 1.95
CA SER A 192 9.83 -25.92 3.01
C SER A 192 10.95 -25.17 3.73
N THR A 193 11.22 -25.55 4.96
CA THR A 193 12.38 -25.08 5.73
C THR A 193 13.43 -26.18 5.85
N ASP A 194 14.68 -25.79 6.07
CA ASP A 194 15.76 -26.73 6.36
C ASP A 194 15.61 -27.37 7.74
N ASP A 195 16.50 -28.31 8.06
CA ASP A 195 16.51 -29.06 9.31
C ASP A 195 17.14 -28.28 10.49
N GLN A 196 17.78 -27.13 10.23
CA GLN A 196 18.61 -26.43 11.21
C GLN A 196 17.95 -25.19 11.80
N SER A 197 17.17 -24.44 11.02
CA SER A 197 16.75 -23.10 11.37
C SER A 197 15.23 -22.88 11.28
N THR A 198 14.72 -21.99 12.13
CA THR A 198 13.35 -21.48 11.98
C THR A 198 13.33 -20.39 10.92
N CYS A 199 12.26 -20.33 10.13
CA CYS A 199 12.06 -19.26 9.16
C CYS A 199 10.84 -18.42 9.55
N SER A 200 10.98 -17.10 9.49
CA SER A 200 9.85 -16.18 9.60
C SER A 200 9.71 -15.36 8.32
N TYR A 201 8.48 -15.27 7.82
CA TYR A 201 8.20 -14.65 6.54
C TYR A 201 6.81 -14.02 6.51
N LEU A 202 6.67 -12.99 5.69
CA LEU A 202 5.42 -12.31 5.39
C LEU A 202 4.89 -12.83 4.05
N THR A 203 3.60 -13.17 4.01
CA THR A 203 2.88 -13.56 2.80
C THR A 203 1.75 -12.57 2.55
N ILE A 204 1.74 -11.93 1.37
CA ILE A 204 0.69 -10.99 0.95
C ILE A 204 0.05 -11.54 -0.32
N THR A 205 -1.25 -11.82 -0.28
CA THR A 205 -2.02 -12.26 -1.45
C THR A 205 -2.91 -11.14 -1.96
N PHE A 206 -2.95 -10.92 -3.27
CA PHE A 206 -3.61 -9.75 -3.86
C PHE A 206 -4.05 -9.96 -5.31
N ASP A 207 -4.96 -9.10 -5.76
CA ASP A 207 -5.46 -9.07 -7.14
C ASP A 207 -5.12 -7.75 -7.83
N MET A 208 -5.01 -7.80 -9.16
CA MET A 208 -4.68 -6.66 -10.00
C MET A 208 -5.69 -6.57 -11.15
N ASP A 209 -6.15 -5.37 -11.50
CA ASP A 209 -7.00 -5.17 -12.69
C ASP A 209 -6.24 -5.50 -13.98
N ASN A 210 -4.91 -5.40 -13.94
CA ASN A 210 -4.03 -5.68 -15.06
C ASN A 210 -2.83 -6.52 -14.63
N LYS A 211 -2.37 -7.40 -15.53
CA LYS A 211 -1.25 -8.31 -15.24
C LYS A 211 0.02 -7.53 -14.92
N LEU A 212 0.75 -8.00 -13.90
CA LEU A 212 2.10 -7.54 -13.61
C LEU A 212 3.06 -7.84 -14.78
N PRO A 213 4.14 -7.05 -14.95
CA PRO A 213 5.16 -7.30 -15.96
C PRO A 213 5.81 -8.67 -15.82
N GLY A 214 5.92 -9.43 -16.92
CA GLY A 214 6.44 -10.81 -16.90
C GLY A 214 7.88 -10.94 -16.38
N ASP A 215 8.67 -9.87 -16.43
CA ASP A 215 10.07 -9.82 -15.98
C ASP A 215 10.22 -10.03 -14.46
N LEU A 216 9.13 -9.85 -13.70
CA LEU A 216 9.11 -10.12 -12.26
C LEU A 216 8.87 -11.60 -11.90
N LYS A 217 8.48 -12.43 -12.87
CA LYS A 217 8.10 -13.82 -12.65
C LYS A 217 9.35 -14.69 -12.44
N ASN A 218 9.22 -15.75 -11.63
CA ASN A 218 10.24 -16.83 -11.52
C ASN A 218 11.63 -16.37 -11.06
N ARG A 219 11.67 -15.38 -10.16
CA ARG A 219 12.91 -14.76 -9.69
C ARG A 219 12.86 -14.44 -8.21
N VAL A 220 14.02 -14.48 -7.56
CA VAL A 220 14.22 -14.03 -6.19
C VAL A 220 14.83 -12.64 -6.22
N PHE A 221 14.29 -11.73 -5.42
CA PHE A 221 14.77 -10.36 -5.29
C PHE A 221 15.35 -10.17 -3.90
N HIS A 222 16.60 -9.73 -3.81
CA HIS A 222 17.11 -9.26 -2.53
C HIS A 222 16.56 -7.86 -2.25
N THR A 223 16.03 -7.64 -1.05
CA THR A 223 15.29 -6.42 -0.71
C THR A 223 16.21 -5.20 -0.69
N HIS A 224 15.93 -4.23 -1.56
CA HIS A 224 16.55 -2.90 -1.50
C HIS A 224 16.07 -2.13 -0.26
N LYS A 225 16.90 -1.23 0.29
CA LYS A 225 16.57 -0.43 1.48
C LYS A 225 15.24 0.31 1.36
N ASP A 226 14.92 0.84 0.17
CA ASP A 226 13.66 1.56 -0.05
C ASP A 226 12.46 0.63 0.01
N ILE A 227 12.58 -0.59 -0.53
CA ILE A 227 11.54 -1.62 -0.42
C ILE A 227 11.37 -2.00 1.06
N TYR A 228 12.47 -2.16 1.79
CA TYR A 228 12.45 -2.46 3.22
C TYR A 228 11.72 -1.38 4.02
N GLN A 229 12.00 -0.10 3.74
CA GLN A 229 11.33 1.02 4.40
C GLN A 229 9.82 1.03 4.13
N VAL A 230 9.43 0.77 2.88
CA VAL A 230 8.00 0.70 2.52
C VAL A 230 7.33 -0.51 3.15
N LEU A 231 7.99 -1.68 3.22
CA LEU A 231 7.50 -2.85 3.95
C LEU A 231 7.31 -2.55 5.44
N SER A 232 8.24 -1.80 6.05
CA SER A 232 8.11 -1.40 7.45
C SER A 232 6.89 -0.50 7.69
N GLU A 233 6.61 0.44 6.78
CA GLU A 233 5.42 1.29 6.88
C GLU A 233 4.14 0.47 6.60
N PHE A 234 4.16 -0.40 5.59
CA PHE A 234 3.06 -1.33 5.29
C PHE A 234 2.62 -2.09 6.55
N MET A 235 3.57 -2.67 7.29
CA MET A 235 3.28 -3.42 8.52
C MET A 235 2.67 -2.52 9.61
N LYS A 236 3.19 -1.31 9.83
CA LYS A 236 2.61 -0.38 10.83
C LYS A 236 1.14 -0.06 10.56
N PHE A 237 0.77 0.07 9.28
CA PHE A 237 -0.57 0.51 8.89
C PHE A 237 -1.60 -0.63 8.80
N ILE A 238 -1.17 -1.87 8.58
CA ILE A 238 -2.11 -3.00 8.42
C ILE A 238 -2.91 -3.32 9.69
N GLN A 239 -2.47 -2.84 10.85
CA GLN A 239 -3.10 -3.10 12.15
C GLN A 239 -3.67 -1.85 12.84
N SER A 240 -3.57 -0.69 12.19
CA SER A 240 -4.04 0.54 12.82
C SER A 240 -5.47 0.86 12.40
N ASP A 241 -6.32 1.13 13.40
CA ASP A 241 -7.71 1.56 13.19
C ASP A 241 -7.73 3.02 12.72
N GLY A 242 -7.80 3.20 11.41
CA GLY A 242 -7.93 4.51 10.77
C GLY A 242 -8.69 4.40 9.46
N HIS A 243 -9.58 5.37 9.22
CA HIS A 243 -10.55 5.33 8.11
C HIS A 243 -9.90 5.17 6.72
N LEU A 244 -8.64 5.58 6.55
CA LEU A 244 -7.92 5.50 5.26
C LEU A 244 -6.66 4.63 5.32
N ASN A 245 -6.46 3.86 6.39
CA ASN A 245 -5.26 3.03 6.52
C ASN A 245 -5.25 1.88 5.51
N SER A 246 -6.41 1.34 5.16
CA SER A 246 -6.56 0.34 4.08
C SER A 246 -6.05 0.86 2.73
N GLU A 247 -6.36 2.12 2.39
CA GLU A 247 -5.85 2.79 1.19
C GLU A 247 -4.33 2.92 1.24
N MET A 248 -3.77 3.30 2.39
CA MET A 248 -2.32 3.39 2.57
C MET A 248 -1.65 2.02 2.36
N VAL A 249 -2.22 0.95 2.90
CA VAL A 249 -1.71 -0.42 2.73
C VAL A 249 -1.68 -0.84 1.25
N LEU A 250 -2.74 -0.52 0.48
CA LEU A 250 -2.76 -0.73 -0.97
C LEU A 250 -1.66 0.09 -1.68
N LEU A 251 -1.48 1.36 -1.30
CA LEU A 251 -0.46 2.23 -1.88
C LEU A 251 0.96 1.73 -1.59
N TYR A 252 1.21 1.24 -0.37
CA TYR A 252 2.52 0.68 -0.01
C TYR A 252 2.82 -0.60 -0.78
N LEU A 253 1.85 -1.53 -0.93
CA LEU A 253 2.05 -2.71 -1.76
C LEU A 253 2.32 -2.32 -3.22
N LYS A 254 1.53 -1.39 -3.76
CA LYS A 254 1.76 -0.86 -5.11
C LYS A 254 3.15 -0.24 -5.26
N GLN A 255 3.62 0.49 -4.26
CA GLN A 255 4.97 1.06 -4.25
C GLN A 255 6.05 -0.03 -4.21
N ILE A 256 5.89 -1.07 -3.39
CA ILE A 256 6.79 -2.24 -3.38
C ILE A 256 6.89 -2.87 -4.76
N LEU A 257 5.75 -3.09 -5.43
CA LEU A 257 5.72 -3.67 -6.79
C LEU A 257 6.40 -2.77 -7.84
N ILE A 258 6.24 -1.44 -7.73
CA ILE A 258 6.95 -0.48 -8.59
C ILE A 258 8.46 -0.56 -8.35
N LEU A 259 8.89 -0.56 -7.09
CA LEU A 259 10.31 -0.60 -6.74
C LEU A 259 10.97 -1.92 -7.15
N LEU A 260 10.26 -3.05 -7.02
CA LEU A 260 10.71 -4.35 -7.53
C LEU A 260 10.98 -4.31 -9.05
N TYR A 261 10.13 -3.61 -9.81
CA TYR A 261 10.32 -3.44 -11.25
C TYR A 261 11.42 -2.43 -11.60
N GLN A 262 11.63 -1.39 -10.78
CA GLN A 262 12.63 -0.34 -11.04
C GLN A 262 14.05 -0.77 -10.69
N PHE A 263 14.23 -1.48 -9.57
CA PHE A 263 15.54 -1.97 -9.14
C PHE A 263 15.96 -3.25 -9.86
N ASP A 264 15.25 -3.64 -10.91
CA ASP A 264 15.63 -4.77 -11.76
C ASP A 264 16.88 -4.47 -12.62
N ASP A 265 17.20 -3.18 -12.83
CA ASP A 265 18.19 -2.72 -13.81
C ASP A 265 19.52 -2.22 -13.19
N GLU A 266 19.61 -2.04 -11.86
CA GLU A 266 20.80 -1.47 -11.22
C GLU A 266 21.60 -2.50 -10.43
N SER A 267 22.67 -2.98 -11.08
CA SER A 267 23.78 -3.67 -10.45
C SER A 267 24.58 -2.72 -9.54
N GLN A 268 24.06 -2.25 -8.39
CA GLN A 268 24.87 -1.50 -7.40
C GLN A 268 24.55 -1.78 -5.92
N GLU A 269 25.65 -2.02 -5.20
CA GLU A 269 25.95 -1.93 -3.76
C GLU A 269 24.84 -2.28 -2.75
N GLN A 270 24.99 -3.48 -2.16
CA GLN A 270 24.35 -3.91 -0.92
C GLN A 270 24.69 -2.94 0.23
N GLN A 271 23.88 -1.90 0.43
CA GLN A 271 23.91 -1.11 1.65
C GLN A 271 23.06 -1.81 2.73
N SER A 272 23.67 -2.09 3.88
CA SER A 272 23.11 -2.92 4.95
C SER A 272 21.87 -2.33 5.62
N ILE A 273 20.81 -3.13 5.77
CA ILE A 273 19.62 -2.83 6.57
C ILE A 273 19.95 -3.02 8.07
N THR A 274 19.78 -1.97 8.89
CA THR A 274 20.28 -1.92 10.28
C THR A 274 19.22 -2.06 11.39
N ALA A 275 17.92 -2.07 11.07
CA ALA A 275 16.85 -2.22 12.07
C ALA A 275 15.89 -3.34 11.65
N ASN A 276 15.26 -4.05 12.60
CA ASN A 276 14.27 -5.10 12.31
C ASN A 276 12.85 -4.84 12.90
N PRO A 277 12.14 -3.78 12.48
CA PRO A 277 10.76 -3.47 12.91
C PRO A 277 9.72 -4.57 12.65
N MET A 278 9.96 -5.51 11.73
CA MET A 278 8.97 -6.54 11.37
C MET A 278 8.77 -7.59 12.47
N GLN A 279 9.86 -8.02 13.11
CA GLN A 279 9.79 -8.97 14.22
C GLN A 279 9.11 -8.36 15.45
N GLU A 280 9.49 -7.12 15.83
CA GLU A 280 8.86 -6.40 16.95
C GLU A 280 7.36 -6.22 16.72
N HIS A 281 6.98 -5.89 15.48
CA HIS A 281 5.59 -5.69 15.11
C HIS A 281 4.78 -6.99 15.23
N TYR A 282 5.23 -8.11 14.65
CA TYR A 282 4.56 -9.41 14.79
C TYR A 282 4.43 -9.85 16.25
N GLU A 283 5.51 -9.70 17.04
CA GLU A 283 5.49 -10.05 18.46
C GLU A 283 4.42 -9.25 19.21
N SER A 284 4.23 -7.97 18.89
CA SER A 284 3.19 -7.14 19.52
C SER A 284 1.77 -7.59 19.17
N THR A 285 1.49 -7.93 17.90
CA THR A 285 0.16 -8.37 17.43
C THR A 285 -0.21 -9.73 17.98
N LEU A 286 0.69 -10.70 17.84
CA LEU A 286 0.49 -12.06 18.31
C LEU A 286 0.26 -12.06 19.83
N LEU A 287 1.03 -11.25 20.56
CA LEU A 287 0.80 -11.09 21.99
C LEU A 287 -0.61 -10.56 22.26
N ASN A 288 -1.03 -9.48 21.61
CA ASN A 288 -2.37 -8.94 21.79
C ASN A 288 -3.48 -9.97 21.52
N GLU A 289 -3.38 -10.76 20.44
CA GLU A 289 -4.35 -11.83 20.16
C GLU A 289 -4.39 -12.89 21.27
N ILE A 290 -3.22 -13.29 21.78
CA ILE A 290 -3.12 -14.23 22.90
C ILE A 290 -3.74 -13.63 24.17
N LEU A 291 -3.47 -12.36 24.47
CA LEU A 291 -4.04 -11.67 25.62
C LEU A 291 -5.56 -11.59 25.51
N VAL A 292 -6.10 -11.20 24.35
CA VAL A 292 -7.55 -11.16 24.08
C VAL A 292 -8.18 -12.54 24.27
N PHE A 293 -7.55 -13.59 23.72
CA PHE A 293 -8.04 -14.96 23.90
C PHE A 293 -8.08 -15.38 25.37
N ILE A 294 -7.02 -15.09 26.14
CA ILE A 294 -6.96 -15.40 27.58
C ILE A 294 -8.10 -14.71 28.33
N ASN A 295 -8.32 -13.42 28.07
CA ASN A 295 -9.38 -12.64 28.73
C ASN A 295 -10.79 -13.18 28.36
N ASN A 296 -11.04 -13.47 27.08
CA ASN A 296 -12.34 -13.98 26.61
C ASN A 296 -12.64 -15.42 27.05
N ASN A 297 -11.64 -16.16 27.53
CA ASN A 297 -11.80 -17.56 27.95
C ASN A 297 -11.46 -17.77 29.43
N VAL A 298 -11.49 -16.72 30.27
CA VAL A 298 -11.10 -16.77 31.69
C VAL A 298 -11.82 -17.88 32.50
N TYR A 299 -13.07 -18.19 32.16
CA TYR A 299 -13.89 -19.23 32.81
C TYR A 299 -13.65 -20.65 32.27
N LYS A 300 -12.84 -20.82 31.23
CA LYS A 300 -12.50 -22.13 30.69
C LYS A 300 -11.22 -22.67 31.33
N GLN A 301 -11.12 -23.99 31.38
CA GLN A 301 -9.88 -24.66 31.72
C GLN A 301 -9.03 -24.80 30.47
N PHE A 302 -7.88 -24.12 30.44
CA PHE A 302 -6.88 -24.25 29.40
C PHE A 302 -5.48 -24.09 30.00
N THR A 303 -4.50 -24.67 29.34
CA THR A 303 -3.09 -24.74 29.72
C THR A 303 -2.25 -23.85 28.81
N VAL A 304 -0.96 -23.68 29.16
CA VAL A 304 -0.01 -22.98 28.28
C VAL A 304 0.20 -23.77 26.99
N GLU A 305 0.16 -25.11 27.05
CA GLU A 305 0.18 -25.99 25.90
C GLU A 305 -1.01 -25.77 24.95
N ASP A 306 -2.20 -25.51 25.47
CA ASP A 306 -3.37 -25.19 24.64
C ASP A 306 -3.20 -23.88 23.87
N LEU A 307 -2.56 -22.87 24.48
CA LEU A 307 -2.18 -21.64 23.79
C LEU A 307 -1.14 -21.91 22.69
N CYS A 308 -0.13 -22.73 22.98
CA CYS A 308 0.88 -23.10 21.99
C CYS A 308 0.26 -23.77 20.76
N MET A 309 -0.69 -24.69 20.97
CA MET A 309 -1.40 -25.37 19.88
C MET A 309 -2.30 -24.39 19.11
N LYS A 310 -3.08 -23.57 19.81
CA LYS A 310 -4.03 -22.65 19.18
C LYS A 310 -3.34 -21.59 18.31
N PHE A 311 -2.23 -21.04 18.79
CA PHE A 311 -1.51 -19.97 18.09
C PHE A 311 -0.32 -20.49 17.26
N SER A 312 -0.17 -21.81 17.12
CA SER A 312 0.90 -22.46 16.35
C SER A 312 2.32 -22.00 16.75
N ILE A 313 2.54 -21.71 18.03
CA ILE A 313 3.82 -21.22 18.56
C ILE A 313 4.47 -22.21 19.50
N SER A 314 5.80 -22.18 19.55
CA SER A 314 6.55 -23.01 20.50
C SER A 314 6.43 -22.46 21.93
N ARG A 315 6.61 -23.32 22.93
CA ARG A 315 6.59 -22.92 24.34
C ARG A 315 7.69 -21.91 24.68
N SER A 316 8.88 -22.05 24.10
CA SER A 316 9.98 -21.10 24.28
C SER A 316 9.66 -19.75 23.64
N SER A 317 9.11 -19.76 22.42
CA SER A 317 8.65 -18.54 21.74
C SER A 317 7.59 -17.81 22.55
N LEU A 318 6.57 -18.52 23.05
CA LEU A 318 5.52 -17.95 23.90
C LEU A 318 6.07 -17.35 25.20
N GLN A 319 7.06 -17.99 25.82
CA GLN A 319 7.71 -17.47 27.03
C GLN A 319 8.51 -16.20 26.75
N ASN A 320 9.27 -16.17 25.65
CA ASN A 320 10.03 -14.99 25.26
C ASN A 320 9.09 -13.83 24.90
N LEU A 321 8.02 -14.12 24.16
CA LEU A 321 6.98 -13.15 23.78
C LEU A 321 6.43 -12.40 25.01
N PHE A 322 6.05 -13.13 26.05
CA PHE A 322 5.52 -12.54 27.28
C PHE A 322 6.60 -11.82 28.11
N LYS A 323 7.81 -12.37 28.20
CA LYS A 323 8.91 -11.75 28.97
C LYS A 323 9.43 -10.47 28.35
N SER A 324 9.60 -10.43 27.02
CA SER A 324 10.14 -9.29 26.30
C SER A 324 9.16 -8.12 26.26
N ASN A 325 7.85 -8.40 26.19
CA ASN A 325 6.84 -7.35 25.99
C ASN A 325 6.11 -6.92 27.27
N ILE A 326 5.83 -7.83 28.21
CA ILE A 326 5.06 -7.52 29.44
C ILE A 326 5.73 -8.00 30.74
N HIS A 327 6.97 -8.49 30.64
CA HIS A 327 7.86 -8.83 31.76
C HIS A 327 7.30 -9.83 32.78
N ILE A 328 6.35 -10.67 32.37
CA ILE A 328 5.80 -11.77 33.16
C ILE A 328 5.72 -13.04 32.32
N THR A 329 5.42 -14.19 32.94
CA THR A 329 5.24 -15.45 32.18
C THR A 329 3.78 -15.63 31.74
N PRO A 330 3.50 -16.41 30.68
CA PRO A 330 2.13 -16.71 30.25
C PRO A 330 1.29 -17.32 31.38
N LYS A 331 1.89 -18.24 32.16
CA LYS A 331 1.23 -18.87 33.32
C LYS A 331 0.87 -17.85 34.40
N GLN A 332 1.75 -16.87 34.64
CA GLN A 332 1.51 -15.80 35.60
C GLN A 332 0.41 -14.85 35.12
N TYR A 333 0.40 -14.49 33.84
CA TYR A 333 -0.66 -13.66 33.27
C TYR A 333 -2.04 -14.33 33.38
N ILE A 334 -2.17 -15.60 32.98
CA ILE A 334 -3.43 -16.37 33.13
C ILE A 334 -3.87 -16.38 34.60
N SER A 335 -2.95 -16.63 35.53
CA SER A 335 -3.25 -16.59 36.97
C SER A 335 -3.75 -15.23 37.42
N ASN A 336 -3.14 -14.14 36.95
CA ASN A 336 -3.52 -12.78 37.33
C ASN A 336 -4.91 -12.40 36.81
N VAL A 337 -5.22 -12.73 35.55
CA VAL A 337 -6.55 -12.49 34.96
C VAL A 337 -7.62 -13.25 35.75
N LYS A 338 -7.38 -14.52 36.08
CA LYS A 338 -8.31 -15.31 36.91
C LYS A 338 -8.49 -14.76 38.32
N LEU A 339 -7.41 -14.31 38.97
CA LEU A 339 -7.49 -13.72 40.31
C LEU A 339 -8.24 -12.38 40.31
N ASN A 340 -8.04 -11.55 39.28
CA ASN A 340 -8.79 -10.31 39.11
C ASN A 340 -10.29 -10.59 38.93
N GLN A 341 -10.64 -11.60 38.13
CA GLN A 341 -12.02 -12.02 37.99
C GLN A 341 -12.60 -12.57 39.31
N ALA A 342 -11.84 -13.34 40.08
CA ALA A 342 -12.24 -13.81 41.40
C ALA A 342 -12.56 -12.66 42.35
N LYS A 343 -11.76 -11.59 42.33
CA LYS A 343 -11.97 -10.39 43.15
C LYS A 343 -13.34 -9.75 42.84
N ILE A 344 -13.72 -9.67 41.56
CA ILE A 344 -15.01 -9.15 41.11
C ILE A 344 -16.15 -10.07 41.59
N MET A 345 -16.02 -11.38 41.37
CA MET A 345 -17.04 -12.37 41.76
C MET A 345 -17.27 -12.42 43.28
N ILE A 346 -16.22 -12.21 44.09
CA ILE A 346 -16.35 -12.12 45.55
C ILE A 346 -17.16 -10.87 45.96
N HIS A 347 -16.96 -9.74 45.27
CA HIS A 347 -17.67 -8.49 45.53
C HIS A 347 -19.16 -8.59 45.14
N GLU A 348 -19.50 -9.39 44.13
CA GLU A 348 -20.89 -9.58 43.70
C GLU A 348 -21.73 -10.45 44.66
N HIS A 349 -21.11 -11.10 45.66
CA HIS A 349 -21.76 -11.91 46.71
C HIS A 349 -22.71 -13.03 46.22
N ASN A 350 -22.58 -13.46 44.97
CA ASN A 350 -23.49 -14.44 44.37
C ASN A 350 -23.05 -15.90 44.57
N GLN A 351 -21.80 -16.14 44.98
CA GLN A 351 -21.16 -17.46 44.95
C GLN A 351 -20.23 -17.69 46.15
N THR A 352 -20.08 -18.94 46.56
CA THR A 352 -19.13 -19.30 47.62
C THR A 352 -17.69 -19.26 47.10
N ILE A 353 -16.72 -19.09 48.00
CA ILE A 353 -15.28 -19.09 47.64
C ILE A 353 -14.86 -20.39 46.93
N SER A 354 -15.50 -21.53 47.27
CA SER A 354 -15.26 -22.81 46.58
C SER A 354 -15.78 -22.77 45.15
N GLU A 355 -17.01 -22.30 44.94
CA GLU A 355 -17.61 -22.18 43.61
C GLU A 355 -16.81 -21.25 42.71
N ILE A 356 -16.33 -20.11 43.23
CA ILE A 356 -15.50 -19.17 42.48
C ILE A 356 -14.18 -19.84 42.05
N SER A 357 -13.57 -20.63 42.94
CA SER A 357 -12.35 -21.39 42.62
C SER A 357 -12.59 -22.39 41.47
N ASP A 358 -13.73 -23.09 41.51
CA ASP A 358 -14.09 -24.12 40.52
C ASP A 358 -14.46 -23.49 39.16
N ILE A 359 -15.26 -22.42 39.15
CA ILE A 359 -15.66 -21.68 37.94
C ILE A 359 -14.44 -21.10 37.21
N LEU A 360 -13.44 -20.62 37.96
CA LEU A 360 -12.21 -20.09 37.37
C LEU A 360 -11.21 -21.20 37.04
N GLY A 361 -11.55 -22.47 37.27
CA GLY A 361 -10.76 -23.64 36.87
C GLY A 361 -9.44 -23.77 37.64
N PHE A 362 -9.39 -23.37 38.91
CA PHE A 362 -8.26 -23.68 39.79
C PHE A 362 -8.32 -25.15 40.21
N THR A 363 -7.16 -25.81 40.28
CA THR A 363 -7.08 -27.25 40.64
C THR A 363 -7.44 -27.56 42.09
N SER A 364 -7.45 -26.55 42.97
CA SER A 364 -7.93 -26.68 44.34
C SER A 364 -8.18 -25.31 44.97
N ILE A 365 -9.14 -25.26 45.90
CA ILE A 365 -9.43 -24.08 46.71
C ILE A 365 -8.20 -23.61 47.52
N HIS A 366 -7.36 -24.53 47.99
CA HIS A 366 -6.13 -24.20 48.71
C HIS A 366 -5.09 -23.53 47.80
N TYR A 367 -4.95 -23.99 46.56
CA TYR A 367 -4.06 -23.34 45.59
C TYR A 367 -4.57 -21.95 45.22
N PHE A 368 -5.87 -21.83 44.95
CA PHE A 368 -6.53 -20.54 44.73
C PHE A 368 -6.29 -19.57 45.89
N SER A 369 -6.57 -19.99 47.12
CA SER A 369 -6.48 -19.13 48.31
C SER A 369 -5.06 -18.64 48.58
N ARG A 370 -4.04 -19.50 48.38
CA ARG A 370 -2.63 -19.09 48.45
C ARG A 370 -2.27 -18.06 47.39
N LYS A 371 -2.75 -18.26 46.15
CA LYS A 371 -2.48 -17.35 45.04
C LYS A 371 -3.17 -16.01 45.21
N PHE A 372 -4.42 -16.00 45.68
CA PHE A 372 -5.17 -14.79 45.99
C PHE A 372 -4.50 -13.99 47.12
N LYS A 373 -4.12 -14.66 48.22
CA LYS A 373 -3.40 -14.01 49.32
C LYS A 373 -2.04 -13.45 48.89
N LEU A 374 -1.32 -14.17 48.03
CA LEU A 374 -0.05 -13.68 47.48
C LEU A 374 -0.24 -12.41 46.64
N GLN A 375 -1.33 -12.33 45.87
CA GLN A 375 -1.61 -11.21 44.98
C GLN A 375 -2.17 -9.98 45.70
N TYR A 376 -3.06 -10.16 46.68
CA TYR A 376 -3.82 -9.08 47.33
C TYR A 376 -3.50 -8.88 48.82
N GLY A 377 -2.58 -9.67 49.39
CA GLY A 377 -2.14 -9.57 50.79
C GLY A 377 -3.07 -10.22 51.82
N ILE A 378 -4.32 -10.54 51.45
CA ILE A 378 -5.36 -11.09 52.34
C ILE A 378 -6.03 -12.32 51.71
N SER A 379 -6.56 -13.21 52.54
CA SER A 379 -7.24 -14.40 52.03
C SER A 379 -8.56 -14.04 51.32
N PRO A 380 -9.05 -14.86 50.38
CA PRO A 380 -10.35 -14.63 49.73
C PRO A 380 -11.50 -14.48 50.75
N THR A 381 -11.47 -15.28 51.81
CA THR A 381 -12.49 -15.25 52.88
C THR A 381 -12.44 -13.96 53.69
N ASP A 382 -11.24 -13.51 54.05
CA ASP A 382 -11.07 -12.24 54.78
C ASP A 382 -11.43 -11.06 53.91
N TYR A 383 -11.12 -11.13 52.61
CA TYR A 383 -11.54 -10.13 51.63
C TYR A 383 -13.06 -10.05 51.51
N ALA A 384 -13.76 -11.17 51.39
CA ALA A 384 -15.23 -11.21 51.36
C ALA A 384 -15.85 -10.57 52.61
N LYS A 385 -15.29 -10.87 53.80
CA LYS A 385 -15.74 -10.26 55.06
C LYS A 385 -15.53 -8.75 55.11
N SER A 386 -14.43 -8.25 54.54
CA SER A 386 -14.13 -6.81 54.50
C SER A 386 -15.09 -6.00 53.63
N ILE A 387 -15.81 -6.65 52.71
CA ILE A 387 -16.80 -6.02 51.81
C ILE A 387 -18.23 -6.18 52.35
N SER A 388 -18.43 -7.13 53.29
CA SER A 388 -19.74 -7.38 53.92
C SER A 388 -20.01 -6.51 55.17
N GLN A 389 -19.15 -5.53 55.43
CA GLN A 389 -19.32 -4.47 56.44
C GLN A 389 -19.66 -3.17 55.71
#